data_AF-A0A7V1GH02-F1
#
_entry.id   AF-A0A7V1GH02-F1
#
_cell.length_a   1.000
_cell.length_b   1.000
_cell.length_c   1.000
_cell.angle_alpha   90.00
_cell.angle_beta   90.00
_cell.angle_gamma   90.00
#
_symmetry.space_group_name_H-M   'P 1'
#
loop_
_entity.id
_entity.type
_entity.pdbx_description
1 polymer ?
#
loop_
_entity_poly.entity_id
_entity_poly.type
_entity_poly.pdbx_seq_one_letter_code
_entity_poly.pdbx_strand_id
1 'polypeptide(L)'
;MPIPPLTWIFTPNTLEKSRKKTNCGRSGTTIQSNSMNRCQHMSRSQYGVAMVEFVIVVPLLLIILFGITELGRALYQQNTLYTALSTGSRYMARSADIVVADTNSCTKVSTLWDPAEAAAMNLIINDSNGNPLIPSLLKATAEIEIDAIPFPLPKTQLDGADVEDEWVCVITISATTGFDGMFTDPIIPFTGIKPFQIMAETEERYIGR
;
A
#
# COMPACT_ATOMS: atom_id res chain seq x y z
N MET A 1 -9.01 45.18 -19.16
CA MET A 1 -10.19 44.99 -18.29
C MET A 1 -9.85 43.94 -17.25
N PRO A 2 -9.54 44.31 -15.99
CA PRO A 2 -9.25 43.35 -14.94
C PRO A 2 -10.53 43.04 -14.13
N ILE A 3 -10.83 41.76 -13.96
CA ILE A 3 -11.91 41.23 -13.13
C ILE A 3 -11.40 41.16 -11.68
N PRO A 4 -12.07 41.76 -10.68
CA PRO A 4 -11.60 41.76 -9.29
C PRO A 4 -11.93 40.44 -8.54
N PRO A 5 -11.18 40.13 -7.47
CA PRO A 5 -11.31 38.88 -6.71
C PRO A 5 -12.52 38.87 -5.76
N LEU A 6 -13.21 37.71 -5.70
CA LEU A 6 -14.32 37.42 -4.80
C LEU A 6 -13.81 37.20 -3.37
N THR A 7 -13.79 38.26 -2.56
CA THR A 7 -13.63 38.19 -1.10
C THR A 7 -15.01 38.01 -0.47
N TRP A 8 -15.33 36.78 -0.07
CA TRP A 8 -16.53 36.47 0.70
C TRP A 8 -16.28 36.82 2.18
N ILE A 9 -16.84 37.96 2.59
CA ILE A 9 -16.91 38.41 3.97
C ILE A 9 -17.95 37.54 4.69
N PHE A 10 -17.48 36.64 5.57
CA PHE A 10 -18.33 35.95 6.54
C PHE A 10 -18.43 36.84 7.78
N THR A 11 -19.50 37.63 7.89
CA THR A 11 -19.93 38.25 9.15
C THR A 11 -20.65 37.20 10.00
N PRO A 12 -20.13 36.80 11.18
CA PRO A 12 -20.93 36.01 12.10
C PRO A 12 -22.01 36.90 12.73
N ASN A 13 -23.26 36.61 12.38
CA ASN A 13 -24.45 37.15 13.00
C ASN A 13 -24.40 36.87 14.51
N THR A 14 -24.37 37.95 15.31
CA THR A 14 -24.55 37.90 16.75
C THR A 14 -25.95 37.43 17.07
N LEU A 15 -26.10 36.14 17.40
CA LEU A 15 -27.35 35.61 17.95
C LEU A 15 -27.53 36.13 19.38
N GLU A 16 -28.39 37.15 19.47
CA GLU A 16 -28.92 37.75 20.68
C GLU A 16 -29.65 36.69 21.53
N LYS A 17 -28.96 36.19 22.56
CA LYS A 17 -29.50 35.22 23.51
C LYS A 17 -30.49 35.91 24.44
N SER A 18 -31.78 35.80 24.10
CA SER A 18 -32.91 36.22 24.94
C SER A 18 -32.81 35.61 26.34
N ARG A 19 -32.41 36.43 27.33
CA ARG A 19 -32.45 36.08 28.75
C ARG A 19 -33.90 36.13 29.22
N LYS A 20 -34.55 34.96 29.35
CA LYS A 20 -35.78 34.83 30.15
C LYS A 20 -35.48 35.28 31.59
N LYS A 21 -36.08 36.40 32.01
CA LYS A 21 -36.10 36.84 33.40
C LYS A 21 -37.00 35.89 34.19
N THR A 22 -36.41 35.05 35.02
CA THR A 22 -37.12 34.41 36.13
C THR A 22 -37.34 35.45 37.22
N ASN A 23 -38.57 35.93 37.33
CA ASN A 23 -39.04 36.72 38.47
C ASN A 23 -39.00 35.84 39.73
N CYS A 24 -38.06 36.10 40.64
CA CYS A 24 -38.22 35.71 42.03
C CYS A 24 -39.09 36.77 42.70
N GLY A 25 -40.38 36.45 42.87
CA GLY A 25 -41.31 37.24 43.67
C GLY A 25 -40.83 37.31 45.11
N ARG A 26 -40.63 38.54 45.60
CA ARG A 26 -40.33 38.85 46.99
C ARG A 26 -41.49 39.68 47.55
N SER A 27 -42.33 39.04 48.35
CA SER A 27 -43.24 39.66 49.33
C SER A 27 -43.70 38.50 50.22
N GLY A 28 -43.35 38.42 51.50
CA GLY A 28 -43.92 39.25 52.55
C GLY A 28 -44.94 38.41 53.33
N THR A 29 -44.50 37.84 54.47
CA THR A 29 -45.27 37.37 55.65
C THR A 29 -46.55 36.55 55.47
N THR A 30 -46.56 35.31 55.98
CA THR A 30 -47.57 34.71 56.93
C THR A 30 -47.37 33.18 57.07
N ILE A 31 -47.22 32.72 58.32
CA ILE A 31 -47.55 31.42 58.96
C ILE A 31 -47.36 30.08 58.20
N GLN A 32 -46.59 29.19 58.87
CA GLN A 32 -46.54 27.71 58.84
C GLN A 32 -47.24 26.96 57.69
N SER A 33 -46.46 26.16 56.93
CA SER A 33 -46.77 24.75 56.67
C SER A 33 -45.57 24.08 56.00
N ASN A 34 -45.25 22.89 56.50
CA ASN A 34 -44.19 22.02 56.05
C ASN A 34 -44.62 21.37 54.71
N SER A 35 -44.04 21.77 53.59
CA SER A 35 -44.11 20.97 52.35
C SER A 35 -42.90 21.27 51.48
N MET A 36 -41.87 20.52 51.78
CA MET A 36 -40.73 20.24 50.93
C MET A 36 -41.24 19.78 49.57
N ASN A 37 -40.95 20.50 48.48
CA ASN A 37 -40.78 19.88 47.15
C ASN A 37 -39.91 20.75 46.25
N ARG A 38 -38.69 20.24 46.13
CA ARG A 38 -37.54 20.76 45.41
C ARG A 38 -37.70 20.43 43.93
N CYS A 39 -38.12 21.39 43.12
CA CYS A 39 -37.97 21.30 41.67
C CYS A 39 -36.55 21.71 41.26
N GLN A 40 -35.57 20.87 41.60
CA GLN A 40 -34.24 20.93 41.00
C GLN A 40 -34.32 20.24 39.63
N HIS A 41 -34.63 21.02 38.59
CA HIS A 41 -34.56 20.56 37.22
C HIS A 41 -33.10 20.26 36.89
N MET A 42 -32.72 18.98 36.95
CA MET A 42 -31.42 18.47 36.54
C MET A 42 -31.23 18.66 35.04
N SER A 43 -30.71 19.82 34.63
CA SER A 43 -30.11 20.06 33.31
C SER A 43 -28.62 19.65 33.30
N ARG A 44 -28.25 18.63 34.07
CA ARG A 44 -26.90 18.06 34.11
C ARG A 44 -26.96 16.68 33.47
N SER A 45 -26.36 16.52 32.29
CA SER A 45 -25.51 15.36 31.92
C SER A 45 -25.43 15.06 30.41
N GLN A 46 -26.20 15.70 29.54
CA GLN A 46 -26.16 15.41 28.08
C GLN A 46 -24.75 15.54 27.48
N TYR A 47 -23.96 16.52 27.94
CA TYR A 47 -22.57 16.73 27.48
C TYR A 47 -21.59 15.63 27.91
N GLY A 48 -21.81 14.97 29.06
CA GLY A 48 -20.93 13.91 29.55
C GLY A 48 -21.13 12.59 28.82
N VAL A 49 -22.39 12.28 28.46
CA VAL A 49 -22.75 11.05 27.74
C VAL A 49 -22.18 11.06 26.32
N ALA A 50 -22.27 12.18 25.61
CA ALA A 50 -21.70 12.32 24.27
C ALA A 50 -20.17 12.14 24.23
N MET A 51 -19.46 12.54 25.30
CA MET A 51 -18.01 12.38 25.40
C MET A 51 -17.63 10.90 25.55
N VAL A 52 -18.41 10.13 26.32
CA VAL A 52 -18.17 8.69 26.53
C VAL A 52 -18.46 7.89 25.26
N GLU A 53 -19.50 8.25 24.52
CA GLU A 53 -19.82 7.60 23.24
C GLU A 53 -18.69 7.78 22.22
N PHE A 54 -18.14 8.99 22.11
CA PHE A 54 -17.00 9.27 21.23
C PHE A 54 -15.74 8.48 21.63
N VAL A 55 -15.44 8.38 22.93
CA VAL A 55 -14.26 7.66 23.42
C VAL A 55 -14.31 6.17 23.10
N ILE A 56 -15.48 5.57 22.91
CA ILE A 56 -15.63 4.16 22.52
C ILE A 56 -15.59 3.99 21.00
N VAL A 57 -16.18 4.91 20.23
CA VAL A 57 -16.22 4.83 18.76
C VAL A 57 -14.86 5.12 18.13
N VAL A 58 -14.11 6.08 18.66
CA VAL A 58 -12.78 6.48 18.13
C VAL A 58 -11.79 5.30 18.06
N PRO A 59 -11.52 4.53 19.12
CA PRO A 59 -10.56 3.44 19.04
C PRO A 59 -11.00 2.35 18.04
N LEU A 60 -12.30 2.08 17.92
CA LEU A 60 -12.83 1.16 16.92
C LEU A 60 -12.57 1.68 15.49
N LEU A 61 -12.83 2.97 15.25
CA LEU A 61 -12.59 3.60 13.96
C LEU A 61 -11.11 3.62 13.61
N LEU A 62 -10.22 3.87 14.59
CA LEU A 62 -8.77 3.84 14.39
C LEU A 62 -8.28 2.45 14.00
N ILE A 63 -8.75 1.38 14.64
CA ILE A 63 -8.37 0.00 14.28
C ILE A 63 -8.75 -0.31 12.83
N ILE A 64 -9.96 0.08 12.41
CA ILE A 64 -10.43 -0.13 11.04
C ILE A 64 -9.60 0.70 10.06
N LEU A 65 -9.36 1.98 10.37
CA LEU A 65 -8.57 2.86 9.52
C LEU A 65 -7.15 2.32 9.33
N PHE A 66 -6.48 1.95 10.41
CA PHE A 66 -5.13 1.38 10.35
C PHE A 66 -5.09 0.06 9.58
N GLY A 67 -6.10 -0.81 9.78
CA GLY A 67 -6.22 -2.05 9.01
C GLY A 67 -6.33 -1.80 7.50
N ILE A 68 -7.14 -0.83 7.09
CA ILE A 68 -7.29 -0.46 5.67
C ILE A 68 -6.01 0.18 5.14
N THR A 69 -5.34 1.05 5.89
CA THR A 69 -4.10 1.71 5.43
C THR A 69 -2.95 0.72 5.26
N GLU A 70 -2.80 -0.25 6.17
CA GLU A 70 -1.78 -1.29 6.07
C GLU A 70 -2.07 -2.21 4.88
N LEU A 71 -3.32 -2.61 4.68
CA LEU A 71 -3.73 -3.38 3.51
C LEU A 71 -3.45 -2.63 2.21
N GLY A 72 -3.79 -1.34 2.14
CA GLY A 72 -3.52 -0.51 0.97
C GLY A 72 -2.03 -0.40 0.66
N ARG A 73 -1.19 -0.25 1.69
CA ARG A 73 0.27 -0.23 1.55
C ARG A 73 0.83 -1.57 1.08
N ALA A 74 0.30 -2.69 1.57
CA ALA A 74 0.70 -4.03 1.11
C ALA A 74 0.41 -4.24 -0.37
N LEU A 75 -0.80 -3.88 -0.82
CA LEU A 75 -1.17 -3.95 -2.25
C LEU A 75 -0.29 -3.03 -3.11
N TYR A 76 0.03 -1.84 -2.62
CA TYR A 76 0.91 -0.90 -3.32
C TYR A 76 2.32 -1.48 -3.53
N GLN A 77 2.91 -2.09 -2.49
CA GLN A 77 4.22 -2.75 -2.59
C GLN A 77 4.19 -3.93 -3.57
N GLN A 78 3.16 -4.76 -3.50
CA GLN A 78 2.99 -5.90 -4.41
C GLN A 78 2.94 -5.46 -5.88
N ASN A 79 2.18 -4.41 -6.19
CA ASN A 79 2.05 -3.90 -7.56
C ASN A 79 3.33 -3.21 -8.06
N THR A 80 4.00 -2.47 -7.17
CA THR A 80 5.29 -1.84 -7.46
C THR A 80 6.35 -2.90 -7.76
N LEU A 81 6.39 -3.97 -6.96
CA LEU A 81 7.32 -5.08 -7.15
C LEU A 81 7.10 -5.74 -8.51
N TYR A 82 5.85 -6.08 -8.84
CA TYR A 82 5.51 -6.67 -10.13
C TYR A 82 5.94 -5.80 -11.32
N THR A 83 5.73 -4.49 -11.21
CA THR A 83 6.14 -3.53 -12.26
C THR A 83 7.67 -3.45 -12.39
N ALA A 84 8.38 -3.47 -11.26
CA ALA A 84 9.84 -3.46 -11.23
C ALA A 84 10.42 -4.73 -11.89
N LEU A 85 9.91 -5.91 -11.50
CA LEU A 85 10.33 -7.18 -12.11
C LEU A 85 10.04 -7.21 -13.61
N SER A 86 8.85 -6.77 -14.03
CA SER A 86 8.48 -6.73 -15.45
C SER A 86 9.41 -5.81 -16.26
N THR A 87 9.90 -4.73 -15.66
CA THR A 87 10.87 -3.84 -16.32
C THR A 87 12.23 -4.51 -16.46
N GLY A 88 12.69 -5.21 -15.41
CA GLY A 88 13.92 -6.01 -15.44
C GLY A 88 13.85 -7.17 -16.45
N SER A 89 12.73 -7.90 -16.50
CA SER A 89 12.54 -9.03 -17.43
C SER A 89 12.50 -8.55 -18.87
N ARG A 90 11.84 -7.42 -19.15
CA ARG A 90 11.84 -6.78 -20.47
C ARG A 90 13.20 -6.27 -20.91
N TYR A 91 14.04 -5.85 -19.97
CA TYR A 91 15.42 -5.46 -20.25
C TYR A 91 16.25 -6.69 -20.63
N MET A 92 16.21 -7.75 -19.82
CA MET A 92 16.91 -9.02 -20.09
C MET A 92 16.40 -9.71 -21.36
N ALA A 93 15.10 -9.67 -21.63
CA ALA A 93 14.52 -10.23 -22.85
C ALA A 93 15.06 -9.59 -24.14
N ARG A 94 15.55 -8.35 -24.05
CA ARG A 94 16.06 -7.55 -25.17
C ARG A 94 17.58 -7.40 -25.18
N SER A 95 18.30 -7.86 -24.16
CA SER A 95 19.75 -7.78 -24.14
C SER A 95 20.34 -8.76 -25.16
N ALA A 96 21.29 -8.24 -25.93
CA ALA A 96 21.90 -8.99 -27.03
C ALA A 96 22.77 -10.13 -26.50
N ASP A 97 22.62 -11.31 -27.10
CA ASP A 97 23.47 -12.49 -26.93
C ASP A 97 23.68 -12.98 -25.49
N ILE A 98 22.81 -12.63 -24.53
CA ILE A 98 22.95 -13.07 -23.13
C ILE A 98 22.61 -14.56 -22.94
N VAL A 99 21.81 -15.13 -23.85
CA VAL A 99 21.35 -16.52 -23.79
C VAL A 99 21.45 -17.13 -25.18
N VAL A 100 22.02 -18.34 -25.23
CA VAL A 100 22.03 -19.17 -26.43
C VAL A 100 20.95 -20.24 -26.28
N ALA A 101 20.03 -20.31 -27.24
CA ALA A 101 18.99 -21.34 -27.30
C ALA A 101 19.53 -22.56 -28.05
N ASP A 102 19.64 -23.69 -27.36
CA ASP A 102 19.97 -25.00 -27.89
C ASP A 102 18.71 -25.90 -27.91
N THR A 103 18.80 -27.11 -28.47
CA THR A 103 17.70 -28.09 -28.72
C THR A 103 16.92 -28.56 -27.47
N ASN A 104 17.15 -28.00 -26.29
CA ASN A 104 16.36 -28.17 -25.05
C ASN A 104 16.91 -27.33 -23.88
N SER A 105 17.73 -26.32 -24.14
CA SER A 105 18.47 -25.60 -23.11
C SER A 105 18.61 -24.13 -23.45
N CYS A 106 18.60 -23.31 -22.41
CA CYS A 106 18.91 -21.90 -22.48
C CYS A 106 20.22 -21.68 -21.74
N THR A 107 21.32 -21.70 -22.49
CA THR A 107 22.66 -21.61 -21.93
C THR A 107 23.00 -20.14 -21.68
N LYS A 108 23.21 -19.79 -20.40
CA LYS A 108 23.59 -18.44 -19.98
C LYS A 108 25.04 -18.16 -20.39
N VAL A 109 25.26 -17.08 -21.15
CA VAL A 109 26.61 -16.66 -21.55
C VAL A 109 27.21 -15.83 -20.42
N SER A 110 27.97 -16.43 -19.51
CA SER A 110 28.44 -15.78 -18.26
C SER A 110 29.06 -14.40 -18.46
N THR A 111 29.85 -14.20 -19.51
CA THR A 111 30.49 -12.90 -19.81
C THR A 111 29.52 -11.76 -20.13
N LEU A 112 28.31 -12.09 -20.58
CA LEU A 112 27.26 -11.14 -20.97
C LEU A 112 26.08 -11.16 -19.99
N TRP A 113 25.82 -12.32 -19.39
CA TRP A 113 24.77 -12.52 -18.41
C TRP A 113 25.04 -11.74 -17.13
N ASP A 114 26.21 -11.90 -16.52
CA ASP A 114 26.55 -11.23 -15.25
C ASP A 114 26.39 -9.69 -15.30
N PRO A 115 26.92 -8.97 -16.31
CA PRO A 115 26.71 -7.52 -16.40
C PRO A 115 25.26 -7.14 -16.75
N ALA A 116 24.55 -7.95 -17.53
CA ALA A 116 23.13 -7.71 -17.84
C ALA A 116 22.25 -7.92 -16.61
N GLU A 117 22.54 -8.94 -15.81
CA GLU A 117 21.88 -9.24 -14.55
C GLU A 117 22.07 -8.09 -13.55
N ALA A 118 23.31 -7.61 -13.39
CA ALA A 118 23.60 -6.47 -12.53
C ALA A 118 22.84 -5.19 -12.97
N ALA A 119 22.74 -4.95 -14.28
CA ALA A 119 21.97 -3.84 -14.82
C ALA A 119 20.45 -4.02 -14.58
N ALA A 120 19.92 -5.22 -14.79
CA ALA A 120 18.52 -5.55 -14.51
C ALA A 120 18.18 -5.40 -13.03
N MET A 121 19.06 -5.87 -12.13
CA MET A 121 18.90 -5.72 -10.68
C MET A 121 18.86 -4.24 -10.28
N ASN A 122 19.70 -3.39 -10.89
CA ASN A 122 19.64 -1.96 -10.62
C ASN A 122 18.28 -1.35 -11.00
N LEU A 123 17.70 -1.75 -12.15
CA LEU A 123 16.37 -1.32 -12.57
C LEU A 123 15.23 -1.85 -11.68
N ILE A 124 15.41 -3.03 -11.09
CA ILE A 124 14.43 -3.64 -10.19
C ILE A 124 14.46 -3.00 -8.80
N ILE A 125 15.66 -2.63 -8.32
CA ILE A 125 15.85 -2.15 -6.95
C ILE A 125 15.68 -0.63 -6.89
N ASN A 126 16.25 0.11 -7.85
CA ASN A 126 16.40 1.55 -7.77
C ASN A 126 15.56 2.30 -8.82
N ASP A 127 15.14 3.51 -8.47
CA ASP A 127 14.63 4.49 -9.42
C ASP A 127 15.78 5.18 -10.19
N SER A 128 15.42 6.09 -11.09
CA SER A 128 16.38 6.88 -11.88
C SER A 128 17.33 7.78 -11.07
N ASN A 129 17.03 8.01 -9.80
CA ASN A 129 17.82 8.81 -8.85
C ASN A 129 18.63 7.93 -7.89
N GLY A 130 18.57 6.59 -8.01
CA GLY A 130 19.23 5.66 -7.11
C GLY A 130 18.49 5.43 -5.79
N ASN A 131 17.21 5.82 -5.70
CA ASN A 131 16.41 5.55 -4.52
C ASN A 131 15.71 4.17 -4.62
N PRO A 132 15.58 3.40 -3.53
CA PRO A 132 14.81 2.17 -3.56
C PRO A 132 13.36 2.39 -4.00
N LEU A 133 12.90 1.60 -4.95
CA LEU A 133 11.48 1.51 -5.31
C LEU A 133 10.65 0.96 -4.14
N ILE A 134 11.24 0.02 -3.39
CA ILE A 134 10.65 -0.57 -2.20
C ILE A 134 11.75 -0.67 -1.13
N PRO A 135 11.61 -0.02 0.05
CA PRO A 135 12.63 -0.03 1.09
C PRO A 135 13.03 -1.43 1.59
N SER A 136 12.11 -2.41 1.52
CA SER A 136 12.40 -3.80 1.91
C SER A 136 13.29 -4.55 0.93
N LEU A 137 13.42 -4.10 -0.33
CA LEU A 137 14.36 -4.69 -1.29
C LEU A 137 15.82 -4.40 -0.93
N LEU A 138 16.10 -3.33 -0.18
CA LEU A 138 17.45 -3.01 0.31
C LEU A 138 17.80 -3.69 1.64
N LYS A 139 16.80 -4.25 2.34
CA LYS A 139 17.03 -5.02 3.56
C LYS A 139 17.51 -6.42 3.14
N ALA A 140 18.35 -7.08 3.95
CA ALA A 140 18.87 -8.44 3.72
C ALA A 140 17.79 -9.56 3.71
N THR A 141 16.54 -9.19 3.50
CA THR A 141 15.34 -10.02 3.42
C THR A 141 14.83 -10.19 1.99
N ALA A 142 15.49 -9.55 1.01
CA ALA A 142 15.14 -9.64 -0.40
C ALA A 142 15.96 -10.72 -1.10
N GLU A 143 15.26 -11.67 -1.71
CA GLU A 143 15.81 -12.72 -2.55
C GLU A 143 15.26 -12.50 -3.96
N ILE A 144 16.15 -12.24 -4.92
CA ILE A 144 15.79 -12.05 -6.32
C ILE A 144 16.56 -13.09 -7.11
N GLU A 145 15.84 -13.86 -7.92
CA GLU A 145 16.40 -14.90 -8.78
C GLU A 145 15.99 -14.61 -10.23
N ILE A 146 16.97 -14.69 -11.12
CA ILE A 146 16.79 -14.48 -12.56
C ILE A 146 17.26 -15.75 -13.28
N ASP A 147 16.36 -16.36 -14.03
CA ASP A 147 16.64 -17.58 -14.78
C ASP A 147 16.17 -17.51 -16.23
N ALA A 148 16.76 -18.35 -17.07
CA ALA A 148 16.38 -18.52 -18.46
C ALA A 148 15.95 -19.97 -18.67
N ILE A 149 14.65 -20.18 -18.91
CA ILE A 149 14.07 -21.52 -18.97
C ILE A 149 13.67 -21.80 -20.43
N PRO A 150 14.01 -22.99 -20.97
CA PRO A 150 13.60 -23.38 -22.32
C PRO A 150 12.11 -23.73 -22.35
N PHE A 151 11.39 -23.17 -23.31
CA PHE A 151 9.98 -23.46 -23.57
C PHE A 151 9.81 -24.07 -24.97
N PRO A 152 9.14 -25.23 -25.10
CA PRO A 152 8.91 -25.86 -26.39
C PRO A 152 7.80 -25.12 -27.17
N LEU A 153 8.07 -24.71 -28.40
CA LEU A 153 7.04 -24.17 -29.27
C LEU A 153 6.33 -25.28 -30.06
N PRO A 154 4.98 -25.29 -30.09
CA PRO A 154 4.25 -26.14 -31.00
C PRO A 154 4.44 -25.61 -32.44
N LYS A 155 5.25 -26.31 -33.22
CA LYS A 155 5.37 -26.11 -34.67
C LYS A 155 4.02 -26.38 -35.35
N THR A 156 3.63 -25.48 -36.24
CA THR A 156 2.57 -25.76 -37.21
C THR A 156 3.23 -26.41 -38.42
N GLN A 157 2.77 -27.61 -38.79
CA GLN A 157 3.34 -28.39 -39.88
C GLN A 157 3.02 -27.72 -41.21
N LEU A 158 4.01 -27.07 -41.80
CA LEU A 158 3.99 -26.63 -43.19
C LEU A 158 5.01 -27.49 -43.92
N ASP A 159 4.53 -28.33 -44.84
CA ASP A 159 5.30 -29.06 -45.86
C ASP A 159 6.12 -30.31 -45.45
N GLY A 160 5.61 -31.15 -44.55
CA GLY A 160 5.97 -32.59 -44.53
C GLY A 160 7.45 -32.94 -44.23
N ALA A 161 8.26 -31.99 -43.79
CA ALA A 161 9.56 -32.23 -43.21
C ALA A 161 9.41 -32.59 -41.72
N ASP A 162 10.19 -33.55 -41.25
CA ASP A 162 10.40 -33.78 -39.82
C ASP A 162 11.13 -32.56 -39.23
N VAL A 163 10.38 -31.52 -38.88
CA VAL A 163 10.94 -30.36 -38.19
C VAL A 163 11.27 -30.84 -36.77
N GLU A 164 12.46 -30.57 -36.26
CA GLU A 164 12.81 -30.77 -34.85
C GLU A 164 11.97 -29.84 -33.95
N ASP A 165 11.94 -30.04 -32.64
CA ASP A 165 11.22 -29.10 -31.75
C ASP A 165 12.01 -27.78 -31.69
N GLU A 166 11.34 -26.66 -32.00
CA GLU A 166 11.95 -25.33 -31.88
C GLU A 166 11.80 -24.84 -30.44
N TRP A 167 12.93 -24.50 -29.83
CA TRP A 167 13.00 -24.05 -28.44
C TRP A 167 13.19 -22.56 -28.39
N VAL A 168 12.42 -21.91 -27.51
CA VAL A 168 12.56 -20.50 -27.22
C VAL A 168 12.87 -20.32 -25.75
N CYS A 169 13.77 -19.39 -25.45
CA CYS A 169 14.10 -19.05 -24.08
C CYS A 169 13.10 -18.05 -23.51
N VAL A 170 12.68 -18.29 -22.28
CA VAL A 170 11.85 -17.38 -21.48
C VAL A 170 12.68 -16.93 -20.29
N ILE A 171 12.82 -15.62 -20.14
CA ILE A 171 13.44 -15.03 -18.96
C ILE A 171 12.40 -15.01 -17.85
N THR A 172 12.69 -15.69 -16.76
CA THR A 172 11.87 -15.75 -15.56
C THR A 172 12.57 -14.98 -14.46
N ILE A 173 11.87 -14.03 -13.84
CA ILE A 173 12.37 -13.29 -12.69
C ILE A 173 11.40 -13.51 -11.54
N SER A 174 11.91 -14.06 -10.45
CA SER A 174 11.19 -14.20 -9.20
C SER A 174 11.82 -13.30 -8.14
N ALA A 175 10.99 -12.68 -7.30
CA ALA A 175 11.48 -11.94 -6.15
C ALA A 175 10.59 -12.19 -4.94
N THR A 176 11.24 -12.41 -3.81
CA THR A 176 10.63 -12.52 -2.49
C THR A 176 11.23 -11.45 -1.60
N THR A 177 10.39 -10.64 -0.95
CA THR A 177 10.86 -9.60 -0.03
C THR A 177 9.94 -9.46 1.16
N GLY A 178 10.43 -8.91 2.27
CA GLY A 178 9.59 -8.60 3.43
C GLY A 178 8.60 -7.48 3.12
N PHE A 179 7.39 -7.57 3.66
CA PHE A 179 6.47 -6.43 3.67
C PHE A 179 7.00 -5.35 4.61
N ASP A 180 7.09 -4.11 4.14
CA ASP A 180 7.49 -2.98 4.96
C ASP A 180 6.23 -2.23 5.43
N GLY A 181 5.76 -2.50 6.65
CA GLY A 181 4.59 -1.85 7.25
C GLY A 181 4.90 -0.45 7.84
N MET A 182 3.87 0.32 8.19
CA MET A 182 4.05 1.55 8.96
C MET A 182 4.41 1.26 10.41
N PHE A 183 3.90 0.14 10.92
CA PHE A 183 4.26 -0.42 12.22
C PHE A 183 5.41 -1.40 11.98
N THR A 184 6.62 -0.96 12.35
CA THR A 184 7.91 -1.66 12.18
C THR A 184 7.86 -3.18 12.35
N ASP A 185 8.73 -3.90 11.65
CA ASP A 185 8.90 -5.34 11.81
C ASP A 185 9.50 -5.71 13.18
N PRO A 186 8.93 -6.66 13.94
CA PRO A 186 7.67 -7.39 13.71
C PRO A 186 6.41 -6.63 14.19
N ILE A 187 5.32 -6.74 13.44
CA ILE A 187 3.98 -6.18 13.75
C ILE A 187 3.51 -6.57 15.17
N ILE A 188 3.92 -7.76 15.65
CA ILE A 188 3.58 -8.28 16.97
C ILE A 188 4.80 -8.99 17.60
N PRO A 189 5.60 -8.32 18.45
CA PRO A 189 6.89 -8.86 18.92
C PRO A 189 6.79 -10.09 19.83
N PHE A 190 5.60 -10.43 20.31
CA PHE A 190 5.37 -11.51 21.28
C PHE A 190 4.83 -12.81 20.66
N THR A 191 4.60 -12.86 19.34
CA THR A 191 3.96 -14.02 18.70
C THR A 191 4.93 -14.97 18.01
N GLY A 192 6.22 -14.61 17.87
CA GLY A 192 7.22 -15.43 17.17
C GLY A 192 6.90 -15.70 15.70
N ILE A 193 5.91 -15.01 15.12
CA ILE A 193 5.50 -15.15 13.72
C ILE A 193 6.54 -14.45 12.85
N LYS A 194 7.04 -15.17 11.84
CA LYS A 194 7.95 -14.60 10.84
C LYS A 194 7.28 -13.42 10.12
N PRO A 195 8.03 -12.38 9.70
CA PRO A 195 7.46 -11.28 8.96
C PRO A 195 6.79 -11.79 7.68
N PHE A 196 5.67 -11.17 7.32
CA PHE A 196 4.95 -11.48 6.09
C PHE A 196 5.83 -11.13 4.88
N GLN A 197 5.94 -12.04 3.92
CA GLN A 197 6.72 -11.85 2.70
C GLN A 197 5.78 -11.65 1.51
N ILE A 198 6.20 -10.75 0.61
CA ILE A 198 5.57 -10.46 -0.66
C ILE A 198 6.38 -11.17 -1.75
N MET A 199 5.68 -11.83 -2.65
CA MET A 199 6.28 -12.60 -3.74
C MET A 199 5.74 -12.07 -5.07
N ALA A 200 6.61 -11.97 -6.08
CA ALA A 200 6.19 -11.66 -7.44
C ALA A 200 7.05 -12.44 -8.42
N GLU A 201 6.45 -12.82 -9.54
CA GLU A 201 7.09 -13.57 -10.60
C GLU A 201 6.63 -13.00 -11.95
N THR A 202 7.56 -12.90 -12.89
CA THR A 202 7.30 -12.46 -14.25
C THR A 202 8.07 -13.33 -15.24
N GLU A 203 7.45 -13.57 -16.37
CA GLU A 203 8.03 -14.30 -17.49
C GLU A 203 7.96 -13.42 -18.74
N GLU A 204 9.07 -13.30 -19.46
CA GLU A 204 9.13 -12.58 -20.73
C GLU A 204 9.92 -13.40 -21.76
N ARG A 205 9.39 -13.49 -22.98
CA ARG A 205 10.07 -14.19 -24.08
C ARG A 205 11.39 -13.50 -24.44
N TYR A 206 12.48 -14.27 -24.53
CA TYR A 206 13.78 -13.79 -25.01
C TYR A 206 13.75 -13.54 -26.53
N ILE A 207 14.20 -12.35 -26.95
CA ILE A 207 14.23 -11.91 -28.36
C ILE A 207 15.60 -11.30 -28.72
N GLY A 208 16.47 -11.05 -27.74
CA GLY A 208 17.83 -10.54 -27.97
C GLY A 208 18.62 -11.44 -28.93
N ARG A 209 19.18 -10.83 -29.98
CA ARG A 209 20.07 -11.42 -30.98
C ARG A 209 21.00 -10.32 -31.50
#